data_AF-A0A1H0WUZ8-F1
#
_entry.id   AF-A0A1H0WUZ8-F1
#
_cell.length_a   1.000
_cell.length_b   1.000
_cell.length_c   1.000
_cell.angle_alpha   90.00
_cell.angle_beta   90.00
_cell.angle_gamma   90.00
#
_symmetry.space_group_name_H-M   'P 1'
#
loop_
_entity.id
_entity.type
_entity.pdbx_description
1 polymer ?
#
loop_
_entity_poly.entity_id
_entity_poly.type
_entity_poly.pdbx_seq_one_letter_code
_entity_poly.pdbx_strand_id
1 'polypeptide(L)' 'MDMIGKVRRMKLRDQLSLSEIAKRTGLSRNTVKKWLKAPGEAVPKYERTSVEGKLTAFEPALHQALTTDSHRPKQGRR' A
#
# COMPACT_ATOMS: atom_id res chain seq x y z
N MET A 1 1.63 22.58 -0.94
CA MET A 1 1.15 21.27 -1.49
C MET A 1 -0.39 21.13 -1.37
N ASP A 2 -1.08 22.20 -1.00
CA ASP A 2 -2.45 22.15 -0.47
C ASP A 2 -3.54 22.11 -1.54
N MET A 3 -3.28 22.69 -2.71
CA MET A 3 -4.29 22.81 -3.77
C MET A 3 -4.56 21.48 -4.48
N ILE A 4 -3.51 20.66 -4.70
CA ILE A 4 -3.67 19.35 -5.34
C ILE A 4 -4.41 18.36 -4.45
N GLY A 5 -4.14 18.40 -3.14
CA GLY A 5 -4.88 17.62 -2.13
C GLY A 5 -6.33 18.06 -2.00
N LYS A 6 -6.62 19.37 -2.09
CA LYS A 6 -7.99 19.90 -2.09
C LYS A 6 -8.76 19.44 -3.33
N VAL A 7 -8.17 19.50 -4.53
CA VAL A 7 -8.76 18.97 -5.79
C VAL A 7 -9.04 17.47 -5.69
N ARG A 8 -8.09 16.68 -5.16
CA ARG A 8 -8.28 15.23 -4.95
C ARG A 8 -9.40 14.92 -3.95
N ARG A 9 -9.49 15.66 -2.84
CA ARG A 9 -10.62 15.52 -1.88
C ARG A 9 -11.97 15.82 -2.54
N MET A 10 -12.06 16.94 -3.26
CA MET A 10 -13.28 17.30 -3.99
C MET A 10 -13.72 16.22 -4.99
N LYS A 11 -12.77 15.51 -5.62
CA LYS A 11 -13.11 14.44 -6.56
C LYS A 11 -13.41 13.09 -5.89
N LEU A 12 -12.56 12.67 -4.95
CA LEU A 12 -12.60 11.32 -4.37
C LEU A 12 -13.57 11.20 -3.19
N ARG A 13 -13.72 12.27 -2.38
CA ARG A 13 -14.59 12.30 -1.21
C ARG A 13 -15.94 12.92 -1.53
N ASP A 14 -15.92 14.12 -2.09
CA ASP A 14 -17.15 14.90 -2.34
C ASP A 14 -17.81 14.53 -3.69
N GLN A 15 -17.19 13.62 -4.46
CA GLN A 15 -17.67 13.09 -5.74
C GLN A 15 -18.03 14.13 -6.81
N LEU A 16 -17.46 15.33 -6.73
CA LEU A 16 -17.76 16.42 -7.67
C LEU A 16 -17.30 16.12 -9.10
N SER A 17 -17.96 16.74 -10.06
CA SER A 17 -17.55 16.68 -11.47
C SER A 17 -16.29 17.52 -11.73
N LEU A 18 -15.50 17.17 -12.75
CA LEU A 18 -14.30 17.94 -13.11
C LEU A 18 -14.62 19.41 -13.42
N SER A 19 -15.78 19.65 -14.04
CA SER A 19 -16.26 20.99 -14.39
C SER A 19 -16.59 21.81 -13.14
N GLU A 20 -17.16 21.17 -12.13
CA GLU A 20 -17.51 21.84 -10.88
C GLU A 20 -16.29 22.15 -10.02
N ILE A 21 -15.31 21.25 -10.00
CA ILE A 21 -14.01 21.49 -9.38
C ILE A 21 -13.30 22.68 -10.04
N ALA A 22 -13.30 22.75 -11.37
CA ALA A 22 -12.73 23.87 -12.12
C ALA A 22 -13.40 25.20 -11.76
N LYS A 23 -14.74 25.25 -11.72
CA LYS A 23 -15.51 26.46 -11.33
C LYS A 23 -15.19 26.91 -9.91
N ARG A 24 -15.11 26.00 -8.94
CA ARG A 24 -14.85 26.34 -7.53
C ARG A 24 -13.41 26.72 -7.23
N THR A 25 -12.46 26.21 -8.02
CA THR A 25 -11.02 26.44 -7.78
C THR A 25 -10.42 27.51 -8.69
N GLY A 26 -11.15 27.96 -9.71
CA GLY A 26 -10.62 28.88 -10.74
C GLY A 26 -9.56 28.24 -11.65
N LEU A 27 -9.32 26.93 -11.52
CA LEU A 27 -8.33 26.19 -12.31
C LEU A 27 -8.94 25.73 -13.63
N SER A 28 -8.10 25.68 -14.68
CA SER A 28 -8.53 25.08 -15.94
C SER A 28 -8.90 23.60 -15.74
N ARG A 29 -9.90 23.12 -16.49
CA ARG A 29 -10.30 21.70 -16.47
C ARG A 29 -9.14 20.77 -16.82
N ASN A 30 -8.22 21.22 -17.67
CA ASN A 30 -7.02 20.48 -18.06
C ASN A 30 -6.04 20.33 -16.89
N THR A 31 -5.89 21.38 -16.08
CA THR A 31 -5.07 21.35 -14.86
C THR A 31 -5.64 20.37 -13.85
N VAL A 32 -6.94 20.42 -13.59
CA VAL A 32 -7.64 19.48 -12.70
C VAL A 32 -7.44 18.03 -13.18
N LYS A 33 -7.60 17.78 -14.48
CA LYS A 33 -7.40 16.45 -15.07
C LYS A 33 -5.96 15.96 -14.92
N LYS A 34 -4.97 16.82 -15.20
CA LYS A 34 -3.53 16.50 -15.05
C LYS A 34 -3.19 16.16 -13.60
N TRP A 35 -3.73 16.91 -12.66
CA TRP A 35 -3.49 16.72 -11.22
C TRP A 35 -4.14 15.48 -10.63
N LEU A 36 -5.30 15.08 -11.13
CA LEU A 36 -5.94 13.82 -10.76
C LEU A 36 -5.21 12.60 -11.34
N LYS A 37 -4.61 12.74 -12.53
CA LYS A 37 -3.83 11.67 -13.18
C LYS A 37 -2.41 11.56 -12.65
N ALA A 38 -1.84 12.65 -12.11
CA ALA A 38 -0.50 12.63 -11.53
C ALA A 38 -0.43 11.53 -10.45
N PRO A 39 0.64 10.70 -10.45
CA PRO A 39 0.80 9.68 -9.42
C PRO A 39 0.67 10.34 -8.05
N GLY A 40 -0.16 9.75 -7.19
CA GLY A 40 -0.22 10.15 -5.79
C GLY A 40 1.14 9.91 -5.15
N GLU A 41 1.47 10.67 -4.11
CA GLU A 41 2.38 10.14 -3.10
C GLU A 41 1.86 8.75 -2.74
N ALA A 42 2.74 7.75 -2.82
CA ALA A 42 2.39 6.36 -2.57
C ALA A 42 1.56 6.30 -1.29
N VAL A 43 0.37 5.70 -1.37
CA VAL A 43 -0.47 5.51 -0.19
C VAL A 43 0.41 4.85 0.86
N PRO A 44 0.55 5.42 2.08
CA PRO A 44 1.33 4.79 3.12
C PRO A 44 0.68 3.42 3.41
N LYS A 45 1.25 2.39 2.80
CA LYS A 45 0.86 1.01 3.03
C LYS A 45 1.60 0.61 4.28
N TYR A 46 0.85 0.15 5.27
CA TYR A 46 1.46 -0.34 6.49
C TYR A 46 2.33 -1.55 6.15
N GLU A 47 3.64 -1.38 6.26
CA GLU A 47 4.62 -2.45 6.15
C GLU A 47 5.22 -2.68 7.53
N ARG A 48 5.04 -3.89 8.05
CA ARG A 48 5.79 -4.34 9.22
C ARG A 48 7.11 -4.90 8.71
N THR A 49 8.19 -4.19 9.00
CA THR A 49 9.53 -4.79 8.93
C THR A 49 9.58 -5.96 9.90
N SER A 50 10.06 -7.12 9.44
CA SER A 50 10.36 -8.24 10.33
C SER A 50 11.44 -7.78 11.30
N VAL A 51 11.08 -7.63 12.57
CA VAL A 51 12.02 -7.30 13.65
C VAL A 51 12.51 -8.61 14.25
N GLU A 52 13.80 -8.66 14.60
CA GLU A 52 14.39 -9.78 15.32
C GLU A 52 13.59 -10.06 16.61
N GLY A 53 12.93 -11.21 16.63
CA GLY A 53 12.15 -11.70 17.77
C GLY A 53 12.87 -12.83 18.50
N LYS A 54 12.34 -13.28 19.64
CA LYS A 54 12.91 -14.39 20.43
C LYS A 54 13.13 -15.69 19.63
N LEU A 55 12.39 -15.89 18.54
CA LEU A 55 12.48 -17.05 17.66
C LEU A 55 13.51 -16.91 16.53
N THR A 56 14.00 -15.70 16.22
CA THR A 56 14.97 -15.51 15.12
C THR A 56 16.26 -16.28 15.36
N ALA A 57 16.71 -16.43 16.60
CA ALA A 57 17.86 -17.26 16.94
C ALA A 57 17.67 -18.75 16.61
N PHE A 58 16.43 -19.24 16.57
CA PHE A 58 16.09 -20.65 16.33
C PHE A 58 15.59 -20.93 14.92
N GLU A 59 15.32 -19.89 14.14
CA GLU A 59 14.89 -19.96 12.75
C GLU A 59 15.71 -20.96 11.89
N PRO A 60 17.06 -20.94 11.90
CA PRO A 60 17.83 -21.90 11.10
C PRO A 60 17.60 -23.35 11.53
N ALA A 61 17.50 -23.60 12.83
CA ALA A 61 17.26 -24.94 13.37
C ALA A 61 15.85 -25.45 13.02
N LEU A 62 14.84 -24.56 13.08
CA LEU A 62 13.47 -24.88 12.70
C LEU A 62 13.35 -25.17 11.21
N HIS A 63 14.01 -24.39 10.35
CA HIS A 63 14.06 -24.65 8.92
C HIS A 63 14.68 -26.01 8.62
N GLN A 64 15.83 -26.32 9.22
CA GLN A 64 16.50 -27.60 9.02
C GLN A 64 15.63 -28.78 9.49
N ALA A 65 14.96 -28.65 10.65
CA ALA A 65 14.05 -29.67 11.15
C ALA A 65 12.87 -29.91 10.20
N LEU A 66 12.23 -28.85 9.71
CA LEU A 66 11.13 -28.94 8.75
C LEU A 66 11.57 -29.54 7.42
N THR A 67 12.73 -29.14 6.90
CA THR A 67 13.29 -29.72 5.68
C THR A 67 13.53 -31.21 5.87
N THR A 68 14.14 -31.62 6.98
CA THR A 68 14.42 -33.02 7.28
C THR A 68 13.13 -33.83 7.42
N ASP A 69 12.11 -33.28 8.08
CA ASP A 69 10.84 -33.94 8.28
C ASP A 69 10.03 -34.08 6.98
N SER A 70 10.15 -33.12 6.05
CA SER A 70 9.47 -33.20 4.76
C SER A 70 9.89 -34.42 3.91
N HIS A 71 11.12 -34.93 4.10
CA HIS A 71 11.62 -36.14 3.46
C HIS A 71 11.05 -37.43 4.06
N ARG A 72 10.39 -37.37 5.22
CA ARG A 72 9.75 -38.55 5.82
C ARG A 72 8.39 -38.85 5.18
N PRO A 73 7.99 -40.14 5.13
CA PRO A 73 6.63 -40.51 4.75
C PRO A 73 5.62 -39.85 5.70
N LYS A 74 4.43 -39.53 5.19
CA LYS A 74 3.42 -38.70 5.88
C LYS A 74 3.07 -39.20 7.29
N GLN A 75 3.12 -40.52 7.52
CA GLN A 75 2.84 -41.17 8.79
C GLN A 75 3.96 -41.00 9.84
N GLY A 76 5.18 -40.66 9.42
CA GLY A 76 6.35 -40.46 10.28
C GLY A 76 6.80 -39.00 10.41
N ARG A 77 6.02 -38.06 9.85
CA ARG A 77 6.21 -36.61 10.04
C ARG A 77 5.75 -36.22 11.45
N ARG A 78 6.48 -35.30 12.09
CA ARG A 78 6.20 -34.83 13.46
C ARG A 78 5.37 -33.55 13.50
#